data_AF-A0A4V1XN36-F1
#
_entry.id   AF-A0A4V1XN36-F1
#
_cell.length_a   1.000
_cell.length_b   1.000
_cell.length_c   1.000
_cell.angle_alpha   90.00
_cell.angle_beta   90.00
_cell.angle_gamma   90.00
#
_symmetry.space_group_name_H-M   'P 1'
#
loop_
_entity.id
_entity.type
_entity.pdbx_description
1 polymer ?
#
loop_
_entity_poly.entity_id
_entity_poly.type
_entity_poly.pdbx_seq_one_letter_code
_entity_poly.pdbx_strand_id
1 'polypeptide(L)'
;MPSTEANTVPDTQLGLTEEEIALLRYHQTQANSNSSRAASRASSQGRLLLDSSSLAALSRHLDRLMQQIQQRIEYLSEQSSIVTMQQYDHAGNLIDNADAEIARFQNIMAQIEELEVDFDRIRHIKEIVRDNRRRVEGLERELENSQTSRREHDGHRHHSRHSHRHEGGSSGRRHRR
;
A
#
# COMPACT_ATOMS: atom_id res chain seq x y z
N MET A 1 -60.19 26.61 -45.67
CA MET A 1 -59.55 25.76 -44.65
C MET A 1 -58.54 26.61 -43.88
N PRO A 2 -58.89 27.27 -42.77
CA PRO A 2 -57.91 27.96 -41.94
C PRO A 2 -57.36 27.01 -40.85
N SER A 3 -56.22 27.37 -40.24
CA SER A 3 -55.71 26.90 -38.93
C SER A 3 -54.66 25.77 -38.81
N THR A 4 -53.74 25.58 -39.76
CA THR A 4 -52.44 24.93 -39.42
C THR A 4 -51.41 25.91 -38.88
N GLU A 5 -51.52 27.20 -39.19
CA GLU A 5 -50.58 28.22 -38.70
C GLU A 5 -50.78 28.57 -37.22
N ALA A 6 -52.02 28.49 -36.72
CA ALA A 6 -52.37 28.85 -35.34
C ALA A 6 -51.80 27.90 -34.28
N ASN A 7 -51.40 26.69 -34.67
CA ASN A 7 -50.96 25.64 -33.74
C ASN A 7 -49.48 25.27 -33.91
N THR A 8 -48.69 26.17 -34.52
CA THR A 8 -47.25 25.95 -34.73
C THR A 8 -46.44 27.10 -34.16
N VAL A 9 -45.40 26.77 -33.40
CA VAL A 9 -44.51 27.74 -32.77
C VAL A 9 -43.10 27.57 -33.36
N PRO A 10 -42.37 28.67 -33.68
CA PRO A 10 -40.99 28.59 -34.13
C PRO A 10 -40.07 27.98 -33.07
N ASP A 11 -39.13 27.14 -33.50
CA ASP A 11 -38.18 26.46 -32.60
C ASP A 11 -37.42 27.42 -31.67
N THR A 12 -37.08 28.60 -32.20
CA THR A 12 -36.30 29.64 -31.51
C THR A 12 -37.07 30.37 -30.41
N GLN A 13 -38.40 30.30 -30.39
CA GLN A 13 -39.23 30.99 -29.38
C GLN A 13 -39.33 30.20 -28.07
N LEU A 14 -39.02 28.91 -28.10
CA LEU A 14 -39.15 28.03 -26.93
C LEU A 14 -37.87 27.98 -26.09
N GLY A 15 -36.78 28.62 -26.54
CA GLY A 15 -35.51 28.65 -25.80
C GLY A 15 -34.85 27.29 -25.63
N LEU A 16 -35.24 26.31 -26.46
CA LEU A 16 -34.78 24.94 -26.40
C LEU A 16 -33.47 24.78 -27.20
N THR A 17 -32.60 23.89 -26.72
CA THR A 17 -31.41 23.48 -27.47
C THR A 17 -31.80 22.60 -28.68
N GLU A 18 -30.92 22.52 -29.67
CA GLU A 18 -31.18 21.77 -30.91
C GLU A 18 -31.42 20.27 -30.65
N GLU A 19 -30.76 19.71 -29.63
CA GLU A 19 -30.96 18.33 -29.17
C GLU A 19 -32.35 18.13 -28.55
N GLU A 20 -32.82 19.06 -27.72
CA GLU A 20 -34.15 19.01 -27.11
C GLU A 20 -35.26 19.15 -28.16
N ILE A 21 -35.05 19.99 -29.17
CA ILE A 21 -35.98 20.13 -30.31
C ILE A 21 -36.05 18.82 -31.11
N ALA A 22 -34.92 18.17 -31.35
CA ALA A 22 -34.87 16.87 -32.03
C ALA A 22 -35.60 15.79 -31.23
N LEU A 23 -35.44 15.78 -29.90
CA LEU A 23 -36.12 14.86 -29.00
C LEU A 23 -37.64 15.11 -28.99
N LEU A 24 -38.08 16.37 -28.91
CA LEU A 24 -39.49 16.73 -29.01
C LEU A 24 -40.11 16.31 -30.34
N ARG A 25 -39.39 16.48 -31.46
CA ARG A 25 -39.83 16.02 -32.79
C ARG A 25 -39.93 14.50 -32.85
N TYR A 26 -38.95 13.78 -32.31
CA TYR A 26 -38.99 12.33 -32.21
C TYR A 26 -40.23 11.87 -31.42
N HIS A 27 -40.49 12.49 -30.27
CA HIS A 27 -41.65 12.17 -29.44
C HIS A 27 -42.98 12.54 -30.11
N GLN A 28 -43.06 13.64 -30.87
CA GLN A 28 -44.26 13.98 -31.65
C GLN A 28 -44.56 12.94 -32.74
N THR A 29 -43.53 12.42 -33.42
CA THR A 29 -43.72 11.34 -34.41
C THR A 29 -44.14 10.02 -33.77
N GLN A 30 -43.71 9.77 -32.53
CA GLN A 30 -44.00 8.52 -31.82
C GLN A 30 -45.34 8.55 -31.08
N ALA A 31 -45.81 9.73 -30.66
CA ALA A 31 -47.06 9.90 -29.92
C ALA A 31 -48.32 9.92 -30.81
N ASN A 32 -48.22 10.30 -32.09
CA ASN A 32 -49.41 10.39 -32.96
C ASN A 32 -49.10 10.22 -34.46
N SER A 33 -49.36 9.02 -34.99
CA SER A 33 -49.16 8.67 -36.40
C SER A 33 -49.98 9.50 -37.40
N ASN A 34 -51.11 10.08 -36.98
CA ASN A 34 -51.95 10.95 -37.83
C ASN A 34 -51.38 12.38 -37.93
N SER A 35 -50.65 12.83 -36.91
CA SER A 35 -49.96 14.12 -36.90
C SER A 35 -48.63 14.09 -37.65
N SER A 36 -48.10 12.92 -38.03
CA SER A 36 -46.81 12.78 -38.72
C SER A 36 -46.72 13.60 -40.01
N ARG A 37 -47.81 13.81 -40.75
CA ARG A 37 -47.79 14.65 -41.97
C ARG A 37 -47.78 16.15 -41.66
N ALA A 38 -48.53 16.59 -40.65
CA ALA A 38 -48.56 17.99 -40.24
C ALA A 38 -47.29 18.38 -39.46
N ALA A 39 -46.82 17.50 -38.59
CA ALA A 39 -45.58 17.64 -37.83
C ALA A 39 -44.35 17.61 -38.74
N SER A 40 -44.28 16.73 -39.75
CA SER A 40 -43.17 16.76 -40.72
C SER A 40 -43.15 18.04 -41.57
N ARG A 41 -44.33 18.60 -41.91
CA ARG A 41 -44.40 19.89 -42.62
C ARG A 41 -43.98 21.05 -41.72
N ALA A 42 -44.45 21.08 -40.47
CA ALA A 42 -44.02 22.08 -39.49
C ALA A 42 -42.50 21.97 -39.21
N SER A 43 -42.01 20.75 -38.99
CA SER A 43 -40.59 20.42 -38.77
C SER A 43 -39.71 20.87 -39.94
N SER A 44 -40.15 20.63 -41.18
CA SER A 44 -39.45 21.10 -42.38
C SER A 44 -39.40 22.63 -42.53
N GLN A 45 -40.28 23.34 -41.81
CA GLN A 45 -40.34 24.80 -41.77
C GLN A 45 -39.72 25.39 -40.49
N GLY A 46 -39.00 24.58 -39.69
CA GLY A 46 -38.40 25.05 -38.42
C GLY A 46 -39.44 25.41 -37.36
N ARG A 47 -40.59 24.74 -37.39
CA ARG A 47 -41.72 24.98 -36.49
C ARG A 47 -42.14 23.69 -35.80
N LEU A 48 -42.49 23.80 -34.53
CA LEU A 48 -43.04 22.71 -33.74
C LEU A 48 -44.57 22.80 -33.75
N LEU A 49 -45.24 21.68 -34.00
CA LEU A 49 -46.70 21.58 -33.88
C LEU A 49 -47.04 21.43 -32.39
N LEU A 50 -47.72 22.40 -31.81
CA LEU A 50 -48.17 22.37 -30.41
C LEU A 50 -49.63 21.96 -30.34
N ASP A 51 -49.94 20.71 -30.67
CA ASP A 51 -51.29 20.21 -30.46
C ASP A 51 -51.55 19.85 -28.99
N SER A 52 -52.76 20.13 -28.50
CA SER A 52 -53.25 19.77 -27.16
C SER A 52 -52.99 18.30 -26.80
N SER A 53 -53.10 17.40 -27.79
CA SER A 53 -52.79 15.97 -27.64
C SER A 53 -51.30 15.70 -27.40
N SER A 54 -50.41 16.44 -28.09
CA SER A 54 -48.96 16.32 -27.96
C SER A 54 -48.46 16.88 -26.63
N LEU A 55 -49.06 17.98 -26.15
CA LEU A 55 -48.77 18.56 -24.85
C LEU A 55 -49.26 17.65 -23.70
N ALA A 56 -50.43 17.02 -23.85
CA ALA A 56 -50.93 16.02 -22.92
C ALA A 56 -50.10 14.71 -22.92
N ALA A 57 -49.50 14.33 -24.04
CA ALA A 57 -48.58 13.20 -24.11
C ALA A 57 -47.24 13.52 -23.42
N LEU A 58 -46.72 14.74 -23.61
CA LEU A 58 -45.51 15.23 -22.97
C LEU A 58 -45.68 15.34 -21.44
N SER A 59 -46.81 15.87 -20.96
CA SER A 59 -47.08 15.94 -19.52
C SER A 59 -47.07 14.55 -18.86
N ARG A 60 -47.76 13.57 -19.47
CA ARG A 60 -47.74 12.18 -18.98
C ARG A 60 -46.36 11.54 -19.00
N HIS A 61 -45.51 11.92 -19.96
CA HIS A 61 -44.14 11.44 -20.02
C HIS A 61 -43.28 12.06 -18.92
N LEU A 62 -43.38 13.38 -18.72
CA LEU A 62 -42.71 14.09 -17.63
C LEU A 62 -43.14 13.55 -16.26
N ASP A 63 -44.43 13.24 -16.06
CA ASP A 63 -44.92 12.62 -14.82
C ASP A 63 -44.26 11.26 -14.56
N ARG A 64 -44.14 10.41 -15.60
CA ARG A 64 -43.45 9.11 -15.49
C ARG A 64 -41.96 9.27 -15.23
N LEU A 65 -41.31 10.23 -15.91
CA LEU A 65 -39.89 10.51 -15.74
C LEU A 65 -39.62 11.01 -14.31
N MET A 66 -40.46 11.91 -13.79
CA MET A 66 -40.38 12.39 -12.41
C MET A 66 -40.57 11.26 -11.40
N GLN A 67 -41.55 10.36 -11.62
CA GLN A 67 -41.73 9.17 -10.79
C GLN A 67 -40.50 8.25 -10.82
N GLN A 68 -39.92 8.03 -12.00
CA GLN A 68 -38.73 7.22 -12.16
C GLN A 68 -37.49 7.84 -11.50
N ILE A 69 -37.31 9.17 -11.63
CA ILE A 69 -36.24 9.90 -10.94
C ILE A 69 -36.41 9.79 -9.43
N GLN A 70 -37.64 9.94 -8.92
CA GLN A 70 -37.91 9.85 -7.49
C GLN A 70 -37.55 8.46 -6.93
N GLN A 71 -37.96 7.39 -7.62
CA GLN A 71 -37.58 6.02 -7.28
C GLN A 71 -36.05 5.81 -7.34
N ARG A 72 -35.39 6.38 -8.34
CA ARG A 72 -33.92 6.29 -8.49
C ARG A 72 -33.21 7.00 -7.35
N ILE A 73 -33.69 8.16 -6.92
CA ILE A 73 -33.11 8.93 -5.81
C ILE A 73 -33.25 8.15 -4.50
N GLU A 74 -34.43 7.58 -4.24
CA GLU A 74 -34.67 6.76 -3.05
C GLU A 74 -33.76 5.53 -3.02
N TYR A 75 -33.67 4.80 -4.14
CA TYR A 75 -32.76 3.67 -4.29
C TYR A 75 -31.30 4.07 -4.08
N LEU A 76 -30.84 5.16 -4.70
CA LEU A 76 -29.46 5.62 -4.53
C LEU A 76 -29.16 6.06 -3.10
N SER A 77 -30.13 6.66 -2.41
CA SER A 77 -30.00 7.05 -1.00
C SER A 77 -29.84 5.81 -0.11
N GLU A 78 -30.66 4.79 -0.31
CA GLU A 78 -30.56 3.52 0.42
C GLU A 78 -29.22 2.83 0.15
N GLN A 79 -28.83 2.72 -1.13
CA GLN A 79 -27.55 2.14 -1.51
C GLN A 79 -26.36 2.90 -0.91
N SER A 80 -26.42 4.24 -0.89
CA SER A 80 -25.37 5.04 -0.27
C SER A 80 -25.25 4.75 1.22
N SER A 81 -26.38 4.61 1.93
CA SER A 81 -26.37 4.26 3.36
C SER A 81 -25.73 2.89 3.59
N ILE A 82 -26.05 1.90 2.76
CA ILE A 82 -25.49 0.54 2.86
C ILE A 82 -23.99 0.56 2.62
N VAL A 83 -23.53 1.23 1.55
CA VAL A 83 -22.11 1.32 1.21
C VAL A 83 -21.34 2.05 2.29
N THR A 84 -21.89 3.14 2.83
CA THR A 84 -21.27 3.86 3.96
C THR A 84 -21.10 2.95 5.17
N MET A 85 -22.13 2.17 5.53
CA MET A 85 -22.05 1.22 6.65
C MET A 85 -21.00 0.13 6.41
N GLN A 86 -20.99 -0.48 5.22
CA GLN A 86 -19.99 -1.49 4.85
C GLN A 86 -18.57 -0.93 4.86
N GLN A 87 -18.39 0.33 4.44
CA GLN A 87 -17.11 1.00 4.46
C GLN A 87 -16.61 1.22 5.90
N TYR A 88 -17.51 1.60 6.82
CA TYR A 88 -17.18 1.71 8.23
C TYR A 88 -16.79 0.36 8.84
N ASP A 89 -17.54 -0.71 8.55
CA ASP A 89 -17.23 -2.06 9.04
C ASP A 89 -15.88 -2.57 8.48
N HIS A 90 -15.64 -2.36 7.18
CA HIS A 90 -14.37 -2.75 6.55
C HIS A 90 -13.19 -1.96 7.12
N ALA A 91 -13.32 -0.65 7.27
CA ALA A 91 -12.28 0.19 7.86
C ALA A 91 -12.01 -0.19 9.32
N GLY A 92 -13.05 -0.50 10.10
CA GLY A 92 -12.91 -0.97 11.48
C GLY A 92 -12.10 -2.27 11.56
N ASN A 93 -12.49 -3.29 10.79
CA ASN A 93 -11.75 -4.55 10.75
C ASN A 93 -10.29 -4.38 10.29
N LEU A 94 -10.02 -3.45 9.36
CA LEU A 94 -8.65 -3.17 8.90
C LEU A 94 -7.82 -2.53 10.01
N ILE A 95 -8.38 -1.60 10.77
CA ILE A 95 -7.73 -0.95 11.91
C ILE A 95 -7.42 -1.98 13.00
N ASP A 96 -8.39 -2.82 13.37
CA ASP A 96 -8.20 -3.85 14.40
C ASP A 96 -7.08 -4.84 14.01
N ASN A 97 -7.03 -5.25 12.75
CA ASN A 97 -5.96 -6.09 12.23
C ASN A 97 -4.61 -5.37 12.23
N ALA A 98 -4.57 -4.08 11.87
CA ALA A 98 -3.36 -3.29 11.90
C ALA A 98 -2.83 -3.12 13.33
N ASP A 99 -3.70 -2.89 14.31
CA ASP A 99 -3.33 -2.79 15.72
C ASP A 99 -2.75 -4.11 16.26
N ALA A 100 -3.34 -5.24 15.86
CA ALA A 100 -2.81 -6.56 16.21
C ALA A 100 -1.40 -6.79 15.64
N GLU A 101 -1.16 -6.38 14.39
CA GLU A 101 0.15 -6.51 13.76
C GLU A 101 1.17 -5.52 14.36
N ILE A 102 0.76 -4.30 14.72
CA ILE A 102 1.59 -3.34 15.44
C ILE A 102 2.03 -3.91 16.79
N ALA A 103 1.12 -4.51 17.55
CA ALA A 103 1.44 -5.16 18.83
C ALA A 103 2.42 -6.32 18.63
N ARG A 104 2.25 -7.10 17.55
CA ARG A 104 3.19 -8.16 17.18
C ARG A 104 4.58 -7.61 16.88
N PHE A 105 4.70 -6.54 16.09
CA PHE A 105 5.99 -5.91 15.79
C PHE A 105 6.64 -5.32 17.03
N GLN A 106 5.87 -4.65 17.91
CA GLN A 106 6.39 -4.13 19.18
C GLN A 106 6.95 -5.25 20.06
N ASN A 107 6.27 -6.40 20.12
CA ASN A 107 6.76 -7.56 20.86
C ASN A 107 8.05 -8.13 20.25
N ILE A 108 8.13 -8.23 18.92
CA ILE A 108 9.35 -8.68 18.23
C ILE A 108 10.51 -7.72 18.51
N MET A 109 10.28 -6.40 18.50
CA MET A 109 11.33 -5.42 18.81
C MET A 109 11.83 -5.57 20.25
N ALA A 110 10.92 -5.76 21.21
CA ALA A 110 11.32 -6.03 22.59
C ALA A 110 12.14 -7.32 22.72
N GLN A 111 11.79 -8.39 22.00
CA GLN A 111 12.59 -9.62 21.97
C GLN A 111 13.97 -9.40 21.34
N ILE A 112 14.08 -8.54 20.33
CA ILE A 112 15.38 -8.20 19.71
C ILE A 112 16.26 -7.43 20.70
N GLU A 113 15.69 -6.48 21.43
CA GLU A 113 16.41 -5.74 22.49
C GLU A 113 16.87 -6.69 23.61
N GLU A 114 16.04 -7.64 24.04
CA GLU A 114 16.42 -8.67 25.00
C GLU A 114 17.57 -9.55 24.48
N LEU A 115 17.51 -9.97 23.21
CA LEU A 115 18.58 -10.73 22.56
C LEU A 115 19.90 -9.96 22.51
N GLU A 116 19.87 -8.63 22.35
CA GLU A 116 21.08 -7.81 22.36
C GLU A 116 21.79 -7.87 23.72
N VAL A 117 21.03 -7.78 24.81
CA VAL A 117 21.54 -7.94 26.18
C VAL A 117 22.14 -9.34 26.37
N ASP A 118 21.48 -10.38 25.86
CA ASP A 118 21.99 -11.74 25.91
C ASP A 118 23.30 -11.92 25.11
N PHE A 119 23.42 -11.28 23.95
CA PHE A 119 24.66 -11.31 23.18
C PHE A 119 25.82 -10.62 23.89
N ASP A 120 25.57 -9.51 24.60
CA ASP A 120 26.57 -8.88 25.44
C ASP A 120 26.99 -9.78 26.61
N ARG A 121 26.03 -10.49 27.22
CA ARG A 121 26.34 -11.51 28.24
C ARG A 121 27.20 -12.64 27.69
N ILE A 122 26.91 -13.14 26.49
CA ILE A 122 27.72 -14.15 25.80
C ILE A 122 29.12 -13.61 25.51
N ARG A 123 29.24 -12.35 25.10
CA ARG A 123 30.54 -11.70 24.86
C ARG A 123 31.37 -11.66 26.15
N HIS A 124 30.76 -11.31 27.27
CA HIS A 124 31.42 -11.32 28.58
C HIS A 124 31.87 -12.72 29.01
N ILE A 125 31.02 -13.74 28.83
CA ILE A 125 31.40 -15.13 29.11
C ILE A 125 32.59 -15.56 28.25
N LYS A 126 32.60 -15.20 26.97
CA LYS A 126 33.72 -15.49 26.05
C LYS A 126 35.04 -14.86 26.53
N GLU A 127 34.99 -13.67 27.12
CA GLU A 127 36.16 -13.02 27.73
C GLU A 127 36.67 -13.79 28.95
N ILE A 128 35.77 -14.18 29.87
CA ILE A 128 36.11 -15.01 31.03
C ILE A 128 36.76 -16.34 30.60
N VAL A 129 36.20 -17.02 29.60
CA VAL A 129 36.76 -18.27 29.08
C VAL A 129 38.16 -18.05 28.49
N ARG A 130 38.37 -16.93 27.79
CA ARG A 130 39.69 -16.57 27.24
C ARG A 130 40.72 -16.35 28.35
N ASP A 131 40.34 -15.67 29.43
CA ASP A 131 41.24 -15.41 30.55
C ASP A 131 41.52 -16.68 31.37
N ASN A 132 40.52 -17.53 31.59
CA ASN A 132 40.75 -18.84 32.20
C ASN A 132 41.70 -19.69 31.36
N ARG A 133 41.55 -19.70 30.02
CA ARG A 133 42.48 -20.41 29.13
C ARG A 133 43.91 -19.87 29.28
N ARG A 134 44.10 -18.55 29.32
CA ARG A 134 45.42 -17.93 29.56
C ARG A 134 46.01 -18.33 30.92
N ARG A 135 45.18 -18.37 31.97
CA ARG A 135 45.62 -18.78 33.32
C ARG A 135 46.04 -20.25 33.36
N VAL A 136 45.29 -21.13 32.70
CA VAL A 136 45.64 -22.55 32.56
C VAL A 136 46.95 -22.71 31.79
N GLU A 137 47.09 -22.06 30.63
CA GLU A 137 48.34 -22.08 29.84
C GLU A 137 49.54 -21.54 30.65
N GLY A 138 49.32 -20.52 31.51
CA GLY A 138 50.34 -20.00 32.43
C GLY A 138 50.75 -21.02 33.49
N LEU A 139 49.77 -21.65 34.15
CA LEU A 139 50.02 -22.69 35.15
C LEU A 139 50.69 -23.93 34.54
N GLU A 140 50.29 -24.35 33.33
CA GLU A 140 50.95 -25.45 32.61
C GLU A 140 52.43 -25.16 32.37
N ARG A 141 52.77 -23.93 31.93
CA ARG A 141 54.17 -23.51 31.74
C ARG A 141 54.95 -23.44 33.05
N GLU A 142 54.35 -22.95 34.13
CA GLU A 142 54.98 -22.95 35.45
C GLU A 142 55.23 -24.38 35.95
N LEU A 143 54.28 -25.29 35.70
CA LEU A 143 54.39 -26.69 36.07
C LEU A 143 55.48 -27.39 35.24
N GLU A 144 55.54 -27.14 33.93
CA GLU A 144 56.60 -27.61 33.04
C GLU A 144 57.98 -27.09 33.48
N ASN A 145 58.11 -25.79 33.78
CA ASN A 145 59.34 -25.19 34.30
C ASN A 145 59.75 -25.75 35.68
N SER A 146 58.79 -26.04 36.56
CA SER A 146 59.06 -26.65 37.86
C SER A 146 59.50 -28.12 37.74
N GLN A 147 58.99 -28.84 36.73
CA GLN A 147 59.41 -30.21 36.41
C GLN A 147 60.81 -30.27 35.78
N THR A 148 61.18 -29.30 34.94
CA THR A 148 62.55 -29.20 34.38
C THR A 148 63.56 -28.79 35.46
N SER A 149 63.20 -27.87 36.36
CA SER A 149 64.08 -27.46 37.47
C SER A 149 64.34 -28.59 38.49
N ARG A 150 63.41 -29.55 38.66
CA ARG A 150 63.64 -30.79 39.43
C ARG A 150 64.55 -31.80 38.73
N ARG A 151 64.73 -31.71 37.41
CA ARG A 151 65.64 -32.58 36.63
C ARG A 151 67.06 -32.02 36.52
N GLU A 152 67.26 -30.71 36.70
CA GLU A 152 68.60 -30.08 36.68
C GLU A 152 69.35 -30.14 38.02
N HIS A 153 68.68 -30.42 39.15
CA HIS A 153 69.33 -30.54 40.46
C HIS A 153 69.99 -31.91 40.72
N ASP A 154 70.08 -32.79 39.73
CA ASP A 154 70.71 -34.13 39.83
C ASP A 154 71.81 -34.33 38.76
N GLY A 155 72.58 -33.26 38.49
CA GLY A 155 73.52 -33.24 37.36
C GLY A 155 74.70 -32.29 37.54
N HIS A 156 75.36 -32.29 38.70
CA HIS A 156 76.64 -31.59 38.88
C HIS A 156 77.78 -32.51 39.29
N ARG A 157 78.46 -33.07 38.28
CA ARG A 157 79.87 -33.48 38.38
C ARG A 157 80.60 -33.29 37.05
N HIS A 158 81.44 -32.24 37.03
CA HIS A 158 82.70 -32.06 36.27
C HIS A 158 82.60 -32.11 34.71
N HIS A 159 83.42 -31.49 33.84
CA HIS A 159 84.82 -31.06 33.86
C HIS A 159 85.07 -29.93 32.83
N SER A 160 86.02 -29.06 33.16
CA SER A 160 87.06 -28.36 32.38
C SER A 160 87.12 -28.43 30.83
N ARG A 161 87.44 -27.24 30.25
CA ARG A 161 88.43 -26.91 29.17
C ARG A 161 87.94 -26.46 27.78
N HIS A 162 88.29 -25.19 27.49
CA HIS A 162 89.19 -24.71 26.43
C HIS A 162 88.69 -24.53 24.97
N SER A 163 88.85 -23.28 24.52
CA SER A 163 89.37 -22.81 23.21
C SER A 163 88.38 -22.17 22.22
N HIS A 164 88.75 -20.93 21.81
CA HIS A 164 88.74 -20.33 20.46
C HIS A 164 87.40 -20.29 19.67
N ARG A 165 87.05 -19.30 18.82
CA ARG A 165 87.60 -18.03 18.33
C ARG A 165 86.64 -17.53 17.22
N HIS A 166 86.46 -16.21 17.08
CA HIS A 166 85.99 -15.41 15.91
C HIS A 166 84.57 -15.67 15.35
N GLU A 167 83.66 -14.70 15.23
CA GLU A 167 83.57 -13.42 14.47
C GLU A 167 82.71 -13.55 13.20
N GLY A 168 81.82 -12.56 13.01
CA GLY A 168 81.09 -12.26 11.77
C GLY A 168 79.77 -13.03 11.59
N GLY A 169 78.61 -12.44 11.37
CA GLY A 169 78.21 -11.06 11.13
C GLY A 169 76.77 -11.02 10.56
N SER A 170 76.10 -9.88 10.73
CA SER A 170 75.04 -9.32 9.85
C SER A 170 73.77 -10.16 9.56
N SER A 171 72.61 -9.88 10.17
CA SER A 171 71.58 -8.87 9.81
C SER A 171 70.48 -9.36 8.85
N GLY A 172 69.25 -8.87 9.09
CA GLY A 172 68.14 -8.86 8.12
C GLY A 172 66.98 -9.82 8.44
N ARG A 173 66.02 -9.47 9.30
CA ARG A 173 64.84 -8.62 9.02
C ARG A 173 63.99 -9.17 7.85
N ARG A 174 62.79 -9.69 8.13
CA ARG A 174 61.63 -9.47 7.26
C ARG A 174 60.27 -9.71 7.90
N HIS A 175 59.37 -8.84 7.48
CA HIS A 175 58.02 -8.58 7.92
C HIS A 175 57.00 -9.57 7.33
N ARG A 176 55.91 -9.74 8.10
CA ARG A 176 54.49 -9.84 7.71
C ARG A 176 54.18 -9.56 6.22
N ARG A 177 53.41 -10.47 5.63
CA ARG A 177 52.04 -10.20 5.18
C ARG A 177 51.20 -11.46 5.34
#